data_AF-B4KEL9-F1
#
_entry.id   AF-B4KEL9-F1
#
_cell.length_a   1.000
_cell.length_b   1.000
_cell.length_c   1.000
_cell.angle_alpha   90.00
_cell.angle_beta   90.00
_cell.angle_gamma   90.00
#
_symmetry.space_group_name_H-M   'P 1'
#
loop_
_entity.id
_entity.type
_entity.pdbx_description
1 polymer ?
#
loop_
_entity_poly.entity_id
_entity_poly.type
_entity_poly.pdbx_seq_one_letter_code
_entity_poly.pdbx_strand_id
1 'polypeptide(L)'
;MHCKWKWNWTELLPQLMLMLLGLAVGSELYGDIRTALEFESLSLTHTNLCQRELPAVFFQTHKDQPVRGNGSSIYFQRVEQCCAGYRTDPYSGQCVPDCGLNTPDNCRNGFCRVTGQCECFPEFVRNEQGACIHTCPIACQHGLCYLNGTCVCQPGYILDPETRLFCRARCPKGCGTHEQCVAPDKCECLPGYRHSPELGCQPICAPDCGYGKCVAPNQCECIPGFIKRRQRNVCEAECYLHCENGFCESRFKCNCRTGYQYDVNTTSCLPVCPDDCGRGNGVCIAPGICRCFEGYELRGNSCEPKCESSCGDYGKCLSPNVCGCVPNEQHCLNGSCDANGHCECPAGQTHYVGQCLEPQHIERKLSSWQQRAELNEDMKYEFNALIGRLFNWS
;
A
#
# COMPACT_ATOMS: atom_id res chain seq x y z
N MET A 1 43.85 28.23 -18.39
CA MET A 1 44.35 27.13 -17.55
C MET A 1 43.32 26.01 -17.57
N HIS A 2 43.54 25.02 -18.43
CA HIS A 2 42.66 23.84 -18.55
C HIS A 2 43.18 22.75 -17.62
N CYS A 3 42.42 22.40 -16.57
CA CYS A 3 42.69 21.20 -15.77
C CYS A 3 42.09 19.98 -16.48
N LYS A 4 42.94 19.16 -17.09
CA LYS A 4 42.61 17.80 -17.53
C LYS A 4 42.69 16.86 -16.32
N TRP A 5 41.59 16.23 -15.95
CA TRP A 5 41.60 15.06 -15.08
C TRP A 5 41.59 13.81 -15.97
N LYS A 6 42.71 13.08 -15.98
CA LYS A 6 42.80 11.72 -16.52
C LYS A 6 42.26 10.77 -15.45
N TRP A 7 41.25 9.97 -15.78
CA TRP A 7 40.87 8.79 -15.00
C TRP A 7 41.37 7.55 -15.72
N ASN A 8 42.19 6.77 -15.03
CA ASN A 8 42.78 5.53 -15.51
C ASN A 8 41.89 4.36 -15.08
N TRP A 9 41.45 3.56 -16.04
CA TRP A 9 40.56 2.41 -15.83
C TRP A 9 41.39 1.15 -15.58
N THR A 10 41.73 0.86 -14.32
CA THR A 10 42.08 -0.48 -13.85
C THR A 10 42.24 -0.40 -12.34
N GLU A 11 41.22 -0.83 -11.60
CA GLU A 11 41.24 -1.35 -10.21
C GLU A 11 39.88 -1.11 -9.54
N LEU A 12 38.88 -1.94 -9.86
CA LEU A 12 37.68 -2.10 -9.04
C LEU A 12 37.11 -3.51 -9.24
N LEU A 13 37.57 -4.46 -8.41
CA LEU A 13 36.92 -5.71 -8.01
C LEU A 13 37.82 -6.25 -6.87
N PRO A 14 37.39 -6.23 -5.59
CA PRO A 14 36.22 -6.98 -5.14
C PRO A 14 35.51 -6.35 -3.91
N GLN A 15 34.53 -5.47 -4.11
CA GLN A 15 33.58 -5.07 -3.06
C GLN A 15 32.26 -4.65 -3.70
N LEU A 16 31.35 -5.61 -3.95
CA LEU A 16 29.89 -5.39 -3.99
C LEU A 16 29.13 -6.71 -4.20
N MET A 17 29.64 -7.79 -3.61
CA MET A 17 28.93 -9.06 -3.43
C MET A 17 28.00 -8.93 -2.20
N LEU A 18 27.10 -7.94 -2.24
CA LEU A 18 26.13 -7.62 -1.18
C LEU A 18 24.82 -7.02 -1.72
N MET A 19 24.53 -7.18 -3.01
CA MET A 19 23.24 -6.82 -3.63
C MET A 19 22.41 -8.05 -4.02
N LEU A 20 22.27 -9.01 -3.10
CA LEU A 20 21.38 -10.17 -3.28
C LEU A 20 20.50 -10.50 -2.07
N LEU A 21 20.39 -9.60 -1.08
CA LEU A 21 19.41 -9.73 0.00
C LEU A 21 18.64 -8.41 0.16
N GLY A 22 17.76 -8.17 -0.79
CA GLY A 22 16.69 -7.19 -0.70
C GLY A 22 15.39 -7.89 -1.03
N LEU A 23 14.97 -8.85 -0.19
CA LEU A 23 13.56 -9.14 -0.08
C LEU A 23 12.92 -7.85 0.40
N ALA A 24 12.38 -7.09 -0.55
CA ALA A 24 11.43 -6.05 -0.27
C ALA A 24 10.28 -6.73 0.47
N VAL A 25 10.29 -6.64 1.80
CA VAL A 25 9.06 -6.76 2.58
C VAL A 25 8.28 -5.51 2.22
N GLY A 26 7.58 -5.59 1.09
CA GLY A 26 6.62 -4.59 0.69
C GLY A 26 5.63 -4.48 1.82
N SER A 27 5.38 -3.25 2.27
CA SER A 27 4.10 -2.91 2.84
C SER A 27 3.06 -3.16 1.74
N GLU A 28 2.62 -4.41 1.60
CA GLU A 28 1.55 -4.77 0.67
C GLU A 28 0.32 -3.98 1.10
N LEU A 29 -0.03 -2.96 0.32
CA LEU A 29 -1.20 -2.13 0.57
C LEU A 29 -2.44 -2.97 0.29
N TYR A 30 -2.93 -3.64 1.32
CA TYR A 30 -4.26 -4.22 1.31
C TYR A 30 -5.27 -3.13 1.69
N GLY A 31 -5.78 -2.40 0.68
CA GLY A 31 -6.94 -1.53 0.84
C GLY A 31 -6.87 -0.42 1.90
N ASP A 32 -5.71 0.18 2.15
CA ASP A 32 -5.59 1.18 3.23
C ASP A 32 -5.82 2.63 2.75
N ILE A 33 -6.95 3.20 3.16
CA ILE A 33 -6.97 4.61 3.57
C ILE A 33 -6.49 4.64 5.02
N ARG A 34 -5.26 5.11 5.24
CA ARG A 34 -4.75 5.35 6.59
C ARG A 34 -5.57 6.47 7.25
N THR A 35 -6.39 6.12 8.23
CA THR A 35 -6.83 7.08 9.25
C THR A 35 -6.39 6.57 10.60
N ALA A 36 -5.45 7.30 11.20
CA ALA A 36 -5.10 7.11 12.59
C ALA A 36 -6.26 7.61 13.45
N LEU A 37 -6.82 6.73 14.28
CA LEU A 37 -7.15 6.98 15.68
C LEU A 37 -7.88 5.76 16.27
N GLU A 38 -7.33 5.36 17.42
CA GLU A 38 -7.89 4.54 18.49
C GLU A 38 -8.39 3.13 18.14
N PHE A 39 -7.57 2.15 18.55
CA PHE A 39 -7.97 0.77 18.73
C PHE A 39 -7.64 0.35 20.16
N GLU A 40 -8.67 0.14 20.97
CA GLU A 40 -8.59 -0.68 22.17
C GLU A 40 -9.47 -1.91 21.98
N SER A 41 -8.82 -3.07 21.95
CA SER A 41 -9.37 -4.26 22.62
C SER A 41 -8.24 -5.25 22.91
N LEU A 42 -7.88 -5.30 24.20
CA LEU A 42 -7.38 -6.46 24.95
C LEU A 42 -6.08 -7.12 24.47
N SER A 43 -4.97 -6.42 24.75
CA SER A 43 -3.76 -6.90 25.45
C SER A 43 -3.37 -8.38 25.41
N LEU A 44 -2.17 -8.65 24.89
CA LEU A 44 -1.15 -9.48 25.57
C LEU A 44 0.27 -8.95 25.23
N THR A 45 0.83 -8.23 26.20
CA THR A 45 2.25 -7.98 26.52
C THR A 45 3.34 -8.42 25.53
N HIS A 46 4.00 -7.43 24.88
CA HIS A 46 5.46 -7.22 24.70
C HIS A 46 5.89 -6.58 23.35
N THR A 47 5.02 -6.43 22.34
CA THR A 47 5.52 -6.08 20.97
C THR A 47 4.74 -5.00 20.21
N ASN A 48 3.76 -4.31 20.80
CA ASN A 48 2.92 -3.32 20.11
C ASN A 48 2.27 -3.85 18.81
N LEU A 49 2.04 -5.16 18.75
CA LEU A 49 1.37 -5.87 17.66
C LEU A 49 -0.11 -6.09 17.99
N CYS A 50 -0.95 -5.86 16.98
CA CYS A 50 -2.40 -5.98 17.03
C CYS A 50 -2.87 -6.87 15.88
N GLN A 51 -3.94 -7.65 16.12
CA GLN A 51 -4.53 -8.50 15.08
C GLN A 51 -5.58 -7.71 14.29
N ARG A 52 -5.54 -7.83 12.97
CA ARG A 52 -6.55 -7.33 12.03
C ARG A 52 -7.01 -8.48 11.14
N GLU A 53 -8.27 -8.46 10.72
CA GLU A 53 -8.78 -9.39 9.72
C GLU A 53 -8.90 -8.68 8.37
N LEU A 54 -8.46 -9.33 7.31
CA LEU A 54 -8.53 -8.84 5.94
C LEU A 54 -9.21 -9.88 5.05
N PRO A 55 -9.89 -9.49 3.96
CA PRO A 55 -10.42 -10.43 2.98
C PRO A 55 -9.37 -11.45 2.51
N ALA A 56 -9.66 -12.74 2.66
CA ALA A 56 -8.73 -13.82 2.36
C ALA A 56 -8.36 -13.92 0.87
N VAL A 57 -9.21 -13.38 -0.02
CA VAL A 57 -8.93 -13.26 -1.47
C VAL A 57 -7.62 -12.51 -1.73
N PHE A 58 -7.26 -11.58 -0.86
CA PHE A 58 -6.03 -10.80 -0.95
C PHE A 58 -4.75 -11.63 -0.80
N PHE A 59 -4.83 -12.85 -0.25
CA PHE A 59 -3.68 -13.71 0.01
C PHE A 59 -3.55 -14.86 -0.99
N GLN A 60 -4.41 -14.93 -2.03
CA GLN A 60 -4.31 -15.96 -3.04
C GLN A 60 -3.07 -15.78 -3.93
N THR A 61 -2.33 -16.86 -4.18
CA THR A 61 -1.16 -16.84 -5.07
C THR A 61 -1.42 -17.56 -6.40
N HIS A 62 -2.53 -18.28 -6.52
CA HIS A 62 -2.92 -19.02 -7.71
C HIS A 62 -4.41 -18.86 -8.03
N LYS A 63 -4.74 -18.91 -9.31
CA LYS A 63 -6.09 -18.70 -9.85
C LYS A 63 -7.12 -19.73 -9.40
N ASP A 64 -6.76 -21.01 -9.47
CA ASP A 64 -7.71 -22.11 -9.25
C ASP A 64 -7.77 -22.59 -7.79
N GLN A 65 -7.03 -21.93 -6.89
CA GLN A 65 -7.04 -22.28 -5.47
C GLN A 65 -8.26 -21.66 -4.76
N PRO A 66 -9.01 -22.43 -3.95
CA PRO A 66 -10.13 -21.90 -3.21
C PRO A 66 -9.67 -20.88 -2.17
N VAL A 67 -10.41 -19.77 -2.04
CA VAL A 67 -10.21 -18.80 -0.96
C VAL A 67 -10.46 -19.47 0.38
N ARG A 68 -9.45 -19.54 1.25
CA ARG A 68 -9.55 -20.05 2.62
C ARG A 68 -8.68 -19.24 3.58
N GLY A 69 -9.32 -18.43 4.40
CA GLY A 69 -8.70 -17.72 5.50
C GLY A 69 -8.88 -18.40 6.86
N ASN A 70 -8.11 -17.94 7.85
CA ASN A 70 -8.09 -18.46 9.24
C ASN A 70 -8.74 -17.51 10.27
N GLY A 71 -9.49 -16.51 9.81
CA GLY A 71 -10.14 -15.50 10.65
C GLY A 71 -11.54 -15.90 11.13
N SER A 72 -12.39 -14.90 11.32
CA SER A 72 -13.79 -15.08 11.73
C SER A 72 -14.63 -15.95 10.77
N SER A 73 -14.28 -15.99 9.49
CA SER A 73 -14.84 -16.89 8.51
C SER A 73 -13.77 -17.33 7.50
N ILE A 74 -14.10 -18.29 6.62
CA ILE A 74 -13.22 -18.72 5.53
C ILE A 74 -12.87 -17.59 4.54
N TYR A 75 -13.61 -16.48 4.57
CA TYR A 75 -13.36 -15.32 3.70
C TYR A 75 -12.47 -14.26 4.36
N PHE A 76 -12.03 -14.46 5.60
CA PHE A 76 -11.16 -13.54 6.32
C PHE A 76 -9.88 -14.23 6.76
N GLN A 77 -8.75 -13.55 6.56
CA GLN A 77 -7.44 -13.95 7.02
C GLN A 77 -7.02 -13.03 8.16
N ARG A 78 -6.54 -13.61 9.27
CA ARG A 78 -5.99 -12.87 10.38
C ARG A 78 -4.54 -12.53 10.13
N VAL A 79 -4.20 -11.26 10.25
CA VAL A 79 -2.84 -10.72 10.11
C VAL A 79 -2.44 -9.94 11.34
N GLU A 80 -1.14 -9.90 11.61
CA GLU A 80 -0.56 -9.06 12.66
C GLU A 80 -0.05 -7.76 12.04
N GLN A 81 -0.38 -6.64 12.67
CA GLN A 81 0.08 -5.32 12.28
C GLN A 81 0.42 -4.50 13.52
N CYS A 82 1.16 -3.40 13.36
CA CYS A 82 1.36 -2.48 14.47
C CYS A 82 0.03 -1.91 14.98
N CYS A 83 -0.09 -1.82 16.29
CA CYS A 83 -1.22 -1.18 16.94
C CYS A 83 -1.34 0.30 16.54
N ALA A 84 -2.51 0.90 16.73
CA ALA A 84 -2.73 2.30 16.44
C ALA A 84 -1.73 3.19 17.20
N GLY A 85 -1.14 4.17 16.51
CA GLY A 85 -0.08 5.02 17.07
C GLY A 85 1.32 4.39 17.04
N TYR A 86 1.48 3.22 16.44
CA TYR A 86 2.77 2.60 16.15
C TYR A 86 2.91 2.38 14.66
N ARG A 87 4.15 2.43 14.19
CA ARG A 87 4.53 2.12 12.81
C ARG A 87 5.61 1.05 12.81
N THR A 88 5.69 0.28 11.73
CA THR A 88 6.80 -0.66 11.53
C THR A 88 8.08 0.12 11.27
N ASP A 89 9.12 -0.15 12.04
CA ASP A 89 10.47 0.30 11.74
C ASP A 89 11.02 -0.50 10.55
N PRO A 90 11.44 0.15 9.46
CA PRO A 90 11.81 -0.54 8.22
C PRO A 90 13.09 -1.39 8.35
N TYR A 91 13.92 -1.15 9.38
CA TYR A 91 15.18 -1.87 9.57
C TYR A 91 15.03 -3.08 10.48
N SER A 92 14.35 -2.90 11.62
CA SER A 92 14.16 -3.95 12.63
C SER A 92 12.86 -4.73 12.46
N GLY A 93 11.90 -4.21 11.69
CA GLY A 93 10.54 -4.75 11.57
C GLY A 93 9.69 -4.57 12.83
N GLN A 94 10.22 -3.94 13.89
CA GLN A 94 9.53 -3.78 15.17
C GLN A 94 8.55 -2.61 15.13
N CYS A 95 7.48 -2.70 15.94
CA CYS A 95 6.51 -1.63 16.07
C CYS A 95 7.02 -0.54 17.02
N VAL A 96 7.39 0.61 16.44
CA VAL A 96 7.87 1.80 17.16
C VAL A 96 6.78 2.88 17.19
N PRO A 97 6.73 3.75 18.22
CA PRO A 97 5.75 4.82 18.28
C PRO A 97 5.78 5.72 17.02
N ASP A 98 4.59 6.10 16.54
CA ASP A 98 4.39 7.03 15.43
C ASP A 98 4.04 8.42 15.98
N CYS A 99 4.95 9.37 15.77
CA CYS A 99 4.79 10.77 16.16
C CYS A 99 4.42 11.68 14.98
N GLY A 100 4.31 11.16 13.76
CA GLY A 100 4.07 11.95 12.55
C GLY A 100 2.70 12.62 12.48
N LEU A 101 1.74 12.18 13.29
CA LEU A 101 0.37 12.72 13.31
C LEU A 101 0.28 14.10 13.98
N ASN A 102 1.10 14.33 15.02
CA ASN A 102 0.98 15.49 15.90
C ASN A 102 2.26 16.32 15.98
N THR A 103 3.34 15.90 15.32
CA THR A 103 4.63 16.60 15.39
C THR A 103 5.27 16.73 14.01
N PRO A 104 5.94 17.87 13.71
CA PRO A 104 6.68 18.04 12.47
C PRO A 104 7.81 17.01 12.34
N ASP A 105 7.98 16.44 11.15
CA ASP A 105 9.06 15.51 10.80
C ASP A 105 9.25 14.30 11.75
N ASN A 106 8.18 13.87 12.44
CA ASN A 106 8.21 12.71 13.35
C ASN A 106 9.37 12.78 14.38
N CYS A 107 9.42 13.88 15.13
CA CYS A 107 10.46 14.12 16.14
C CYS A 107 11.89 14.17 15.60
N ARG A 108 12.12 14.88 14.50
CA ARG A 108 13.48 15.17 14.04
C ARG A 108 14.28 15.82 15.17
N ASN A 109 15.47 15.29 15.47
CA ASN A 109 16.35 15.67 16.59
C ASN A 109 15.80 15.34 18.00
N GLY A 110 14.97 14.31 18.11
CA GLY A 110 14.54 13.75 19.39
C GLY A 110 14.14 12.29 19.30
N PHE A 111 13.83 11.70 20.44
CA PHE A 111 13.22 10.38 20.54
C PHE A 111 11.68 10.50 20.52
N CYS A 112 11.03 9.67 19.70
CA CYS A 112 9.59 9.46 19.76
C CYS A 112 9.31 8.37 20.81
N ARG A 113 9.06 8.77 22.06
CA ARG A 113 8.80 7.84 23.19
C ARG A 113 7.33 7.45 23.31
N VAL A 114 6.44 8.40 23.03
CA VAL A 114 4.99 8.27 23.12
C VAL A 114 4.37 8.99 21.93
N THR A 115 3.20 8.53 21.47
CA THR A 115 2.46 9.12 20.36
C THR A 115 2.32 10.64 20.51
N GLY A 116 2.86 11.38 19.52
CA GLY A 116 2.75 12.83 19.48
C GLY A 116 3.61 13.62 20.50
N GLN A 117 4.53 12.98 21.22
CA GLN A 117 5.44 13.67 22.15
C GLN A 117 6.92 13.34 21.88
N CYS A 118 7.69 14.35 21.46
CA CYS A 118 9.12 14.27 21.19
C CYS A 118 10.02 14.59 22.40
N GLU A 119 10.81 13.64 22.85
CA GLU A 119 11.89 13.89 23.80
C GLU A 119 13.11 14.41 23.03
N CYS A 120 13.38 15.72 23.06
CA CYS A 120 14.49 16.31 22.31
C CYS A 120 15.85 15.83 22.81
N PHE A 121 16.84 15.70 21.92
CA PHE A 121 18.22 15.42 22.32
C PHE A 121 18.80 16.58 23.16
N PRO A 122 19.86 16.36 23.96
CA PRO A 122 20.38 17.34 24.92
C PRO A 122 20.69 18.75 24.36
N GLU A 123 21.03 18.86 23.07
CA GLU A 123 21.37 20.12 22.38
C GLU A 123 20.17 20.79 21.66
N PHE A 124 18.96 20.30 21.90
CA PHE A 124 17.75 20.75 21.25
C PHE A 124 16.68 21.10 22.27
N VAL A 125 15.88 22.10 21.96
CA VAL A 125 14.74 22.50 22.79
C VAL A 125 13.45 22.35 22.00
N ARG A 126 12.38 21.97 22.67
CA ARG A 126 11.05 21.89 22.06
C ARG A 126 10.47 23.30 21.93
N ASN A 127 10.07 23.69 20.73
CA ASN A 127 9.38 24.96 20.49
C ASN A 127 7.85 24.84 20.70
N GLU A 128 7.14 25.95 20.50
CA GLU A 128 5.67 26.03 20.67
C GLU A 128 4.89 25.08 19.73
N GLN A 129 5.49 24.68 18.61
CA GLN A 129 4.91 23.72 17.65
C GLN A 129 5.26 22.26 17.96
N GLY A 130 5.96 22.01 19.08
CA GLY A 130 6.37 20.67 19.49
C GLY A 130 7.59 20.11 18.78
N ALA A 131 8.28 20.90 17.94
CA ALA A 131 9.47 20.50 17.19
C ALA A 131 10.76 20.72 18.00
N CYS A 132 11.73 19.82 17.83
CA CYS A 132 13.06 19.92 18.46
C CYS A 132 13.99 20.78 17.60
N ILE A 133 14.14 22.04 18.01
CA ILE A 133 14.95 23.04 17.30
C ILE A 133 16.33 23.20 17.94
N HIS A 134 17.29 23.67 17.15
CA HIS A 134 18.62 24.01 17.65
C HIS A 134 18.58 25.22 18.59
N THR A 135 19.51 25.24 19.54
CA THR A 135 19.79 26.37 20.44
C THR A 135 21.24 26.85 20.27
N CYS A 136 21.58 27.97 20.90
CA CYS A 136 22.94 28.50 20.87
C CYS A 136 23.93 27.50 21.48
N PRO A 137 25.16 27.36 20.94
CA PRO A 137 25.83 28.30 20.04
C PRO A 137 25.54 28.11 18.55
N ILE A 138 24.82 27.06 18.16
CA ILE A 138 24.62 26.70 16.74
C ILE A 138 23.64 27.66 16.07
N ALA A 139 22.42 27.76 16.60
CA ALA A 139 21.38 28.63 16.07
C ALA A 139 20.27 28.81 17.11
N CYS A 140 19.48 29.86 17.02
CA CYS A 140 18.31 30.06 17.86
C CYS A 140 17.14 30.52 16.99
N GLN A 141 15.99 29.88 17.12
CA GLN A 141 14.81 30.25 16.32
C GLN A 141 14.42 31.71 16.58
N HIS A 142 14.25 32.49 15.51
CA HIS A 142 13.93 33.94 15.52
C HIS A 142 14.91 34.82 16.33
N GLY A 143 16.18 34.40 16.44
CA GLY A 143 17.19 35.12 17.21
C GLY A 143 18.60 34.97 16.65
N LEU A 144 19.53 35.70 17.26
CA LEU A 144 20.96 35.64 16.98
C LEU A 144 21.69 35.05 18.19
N CYS A 145 22.61 34.13 17.93
CA CYS A 145 23.45 33.52 18.96
C CYS A 145 24.76 34.30 19.14
N TYR A 146 25.09 34.58 20.40
CA TYR A 146 26.38 35.10 20.80
C TYR A 146 27.29 33.98 21.32
N LEU A 147 28.61 34.21 21.27
CA LEU A 147 29.63 33.23 21.70
C LEU A 147 29.50 32.82 23.17
N ASN A 148 28.81 33.61 24.00
CA ASN A 148 28.52 33.30 25.39
C ASN A 148 27.26 32.43 25.57
N GLY A 149 26.69 31.88 24.48
CA GLY A 149 25.49 31.04 24.50
C GLY A 149 24.18 31.82 24.64
N THR A 150 24.21 33.16 24.66
CA THR A 150 22.99 33.97 24.79
C THR A 150 22.26 34.09 23.45
N CYS A 151 20.96 33.78 23.46
CA CYS A 151 20.07 34.09 22.34
C CYS A 151 19.46 35.49 22.48
N VAL A 152 19.68 36.35 21.50
CA VAL A 152 19.06 37.68 21.42
C VAL A 152 17.97 37.67 20.36
N CYS A 153 16.74 37.96 20.76
CA CYS A 153 15.58 37.89 19.88
C CYS A 153 15.52 39.03 18.89
N GLN A 154 15.00 38.73 17.70
CA GLN A 154 14.68 39.72 16.67
C GLN A 154 13.57 40.67 17.14
N PRO A 155 13.43 41.87 16.54
CA PRO A 155 12.35 42.80 16.87
C PRO A 155 10.96 42.14 16.77
N GLY A 156 10.13 42.35 17.79
CA GLY A 156 8.79 41.72 17.86
C GLY A 156 8.78 40.29 18.41
N TYR A 157 9.94 39.73 18.74
CA TYR A 157 10.06 38.44 19.43
C TYR A 157 10.56 38.64 20.87
N ILE A 158 10.20 37.72 21.75
CA ILE A 158 10.62 37.68 23.14
C ILE A 158 11.24 36.33 23.46
N LEU A 159 12.19 36.32 24.38
CA LEU A 159 12.82 35.09 24.82
C LEU A 159 11.78 34.24 25.56
N ASP A 160 11.72 32.96 25.23
CA ASP A 160 10.78 32.03 25.85
C ASP A 160 10.92 32.08 27.39
N PRO A 161 9.83 32.33 28.13
CA PRO A 161 9.92 32.59 29.57
C PRO A 161 10.32 31.35 30.37
N GLU A 162 10.02 30.15 29.86
CA GLU A 162 10.25 28.88 30.54
C GLU A 162 11.67 28.38 30.32
N THR A 163 12.06 28.20 29.06
CA THR A 163 13.35 27.62 28.69
C THR A 163 14.45 28.67 28.60
N ARG A 164 14.12 29.92 28.23
CA ARG A 164 15.08 31.00 27.93
C ARG A 164 16.06 30.65 26.79
N LEU A 165 15.76 29.65 25.97
CA LEU A 165 16.68 29.09 24.97
C LEU A 165 16.32 29.44 23.51
N PHE A 166 15.09 29.88 23.26
CA PHE A 166 14.62 30.27 21.93
C PHE A 166 13.70 31.49 21.98
N CYS A 167 13.45 32.11 20.82
CA CYS A 167 12.61 33.29 20.73
C CYS A 167 11.24 32.97 20.13
N ARG A 168 10.19 33.38 20.85
CA ARG A 168 8.79 33.26 20.44
C ARG A 168 8.21 34.61 20.05
N ALA A 169 7.21 34.60 19.17
CA ALA A 169 6.59 35.83 18.69
C ALA A 169 5.85 36.56 19.83
N ARG A 170 5.82 37.90 19.79
CA ARG A 170 5.08 38.72 20.74
C ARG A 170 3.76 39.20 20.13
N CYS A 171 2.66 38.85 20.77
CA CYS A 171 1.32 39.37 20.46
C CYS A 171 0.77 40.09 21.71
N PRO A 172 0.91 41.44 21.81
CA PRO A 172 0.55 42.20 23.02
C PRO A 172 -0.91 42.11 23.44
N LYS A 173 -1.82 41.95 22.47
CA LYS A 173 -3.26 41.78 22.71
C LYS A 173 -3.65 40.34 23.05
N GLY A 174 -2.70 39.40 23.00
CA GLY A 174 -2.99 37.97 22.99
C GLY A 174 -3.63 37.52 21.69
N CYS A 175 -3.73 36.20 21.51
CA CYS A 175 -4.50 35.58 20.43
C CYS A 175 -5.81 35.00 20.99
N GLY A 176 -6.80 34.79 20.11
CA GLY A 176 -8.11 34.26 20.47
C GLY A 176 -8.10 32.77 20.81
N THR A 177 -9.30 32.21 21.02
CA THR A 177 -9.48 30.78 21.29
C THR A 177 -9.01 29.95 20.10
N HIS A 178 -8.18 28.94 20.36
CA HIS A 178 -7.58 28.08 19.34
C HIS A 178 -6.70 28.82 18.33
N GLU A 179 -6.07 29.91 18.74
CA GLU A 179 -5.08 30.65 17.97
C GLU A 179 -3.70 30.64 18.66
N GLN A 180 -2.65 30.77 17.86
CA GLN A 180 -1.28 30.95 18.32
C GLN A 180 -0.62 32.15 17.64
N CYS A 181 0.33 32.76 18.34
CA CYS A 181 1.13 33.86 17.81
C CYS A 181 2.23 33.30 16.91
N VAL A 182 2.07 33.40 15.58
CA VAL A 182 3.04 32.84 14.61
C VAL A 182 4.11 33.83 14.22
N ALA A 183 3.83 35.12 14.35
CA ALA A 183 4.72 36.22 14.05
C ALA A 183 4.32 37.45 14.89
N PRO A 184 5.18 38.47 15.01
CA PRO A 184 4.86 39.67 15.77
C PRO A 184 3.52 40.28 15.33
N ASP A 185 2.63 40.52 16.29
CA ASP A 185 1.28 41.04 16.07
C ASP A 185 0.39 40.21 15.11
N LYS A 186 0.74 38.95 14.83
CA LYS A 186 0.00 38.07 13.92
C LYS A 186 -0.39 36.75 14.61
N CYS A 187 -1.70 36.54 14.72
CA CYS A 187 -2.30 35.30 15.22
C CYS A 187 -2.79 34.44 14.05
N GLU A 188 -2.60 33.14 14.15
CA GLU A 188 -3.18 32.15 13.24
C GLU A 188 -3.81 31.01 14.03
N CYS A 189 -4.78 30.31 13.42
CA CYS A 189 -5.40 29.16 14.06
C CYS A 189 -4.35 28.08 14.39
N LEU A 190 -4.53 27.41 15.52
CA LEU A 190 -3.72 26.25 15.91
C LEU A 190 -3.76 25.17 14.82
N PRO A 191 -2.72 24.31 14.75
CA PRO A 191 -2.74 23.15 13.86
C PRO A 191 -4.03 22.33 14.01
N GLY A 192 -4.67 22.04 12.90
CA GLY A 192 -5.96 21.33 12.88
C GLY A 192 -7.19 22.20 13.09
N TYR A 193 -7.06 23.53 13.08
CA TYR A 193 -8.18 24.49 13.10
C TYR A 193 -8.18 25.37 11.84
N ARG A 194 -9.36 25.79 11.39
CA ARG A 194 -9.59 26.73 10.27
C ARG A 194 -10.38 27.93 10.73
N HIS A 195 -10.06 29.10 10.18
CA HIS A 195 -10.78 30.33 10.50
C HIS A 195 -12.18 30.33 9.86
N SER A 196 -13.22 30.53 10.67
CA SER A 196 -14.60 30.76 10.26
C SER A 196 -15.00 32.21 10.54
N PRO A 197 -15.56 32.96 9.58
CA PRO A 197 -15.96 34.36 9.77
C PRO A 197 -16.91 34.61 10.95
N GLU A 198 -17.75 33.62 11.28
CA GLU A 198 -18.80 33.76 12.30
C GLU A 198 -18.40 33.17 13.66
N LEU A 199 -17.54 32.14 13.66
CA LEU A 199 -17.26 31.31 14.84
C LEU A 199 -15.76 31.28 15.22
N GLY A 200 -14.92 32.09 14.58
CA GLY A 200 -13.47 32.09 14.81
C GLY A 200 -12.80 30.78 14.36
N CYS A 201 -11.69 30.39 15.00
CA CYS A 201 -10.98 29.14 14.67
C CYS A 201 -11.80 27.90 15.07
N GLN A 202 -12.29 27.18 14.06
CA GLN A 202 -13.09 25.97 14.18
C GLN A 202 -12.24 24.72 13.89
N PRO A 203 -12.45 23.60 14.60
CA PRO A 203 -11.67 22.39 14.37
C PRO A 203 -11.92 21.81 12.97
N ILE A 204 -10.88 21.20 12.42
CA ILE A 204 -10.90 20.51 11.13
C ILE A 204 -10.97 19.02 11.41
N CYS A 205 -11.97 18.35 10.84
CA CYS A 205 -12.05 16.90 10.79
C CYS A 205 -11.93 16.46 9.33
N ALA A 206 -10.93 15.63 9.05
CA ALA A 206 -10.72 15.03 7.74
C ALA A 206 -10.56 13.51 7.90
N PRO A 207 -11.49 12.70 7.34
CA PRO A 207 -12.70 13.08 6.61
C PRO A 207 -13.75 13.80 7.49
N ASP A 208 -14.77 14.39 6.85
CA ASP A 208 -15.91 15.02 7.53
C ASP A 208 -16.63 14.03 8.46
N CYS A 209 -17.18 14.53 9.58
CA CYS A 209 -17.78 13.69 10.61
C CYS A 209 -19.08 12.99 10.17
N GLY A 210 -19.71 13.39 9.07
CA GLY A 210 -20.96 12.78 8.59
C GLY A 210 -22.12 13.03 9.54
N TYR A 211 -22.66 11.98 10.17
CA TYR A 211 -23.74 12.10 11.17
C TYR A 211 -23.21 12.49 12.56
N GLY A 212 -22.35 13.51 12.60
CA GLY A 212 -21.66 13.97 13.80
C GLY A 212 -21.17 15.40 13.66
N LYS A 213 -20.66 15.94 14.76
CA LYS A 213 -20.03 17.27 14.81
C LYS A 213 -18.55 17.14 15.15
N CYS A 214 -17.72 17.99 14.55
CA CYS A 214 -16.29 18.06 14.84
C CYS A 214 -16.10 18.86 16.14
N VAL A 215 -15.60 18.22 17.20
CA VAL A 215 -15.46 18.85 18.54
C VAL A 215 -14.03 19.24 18.87
N ALA A 216 -13.06 18.60 18.22
CA ALA A 216 -11.64 18.95 18.24
C ALA A 216 -11.01 18.48 16.91
N PRO A 217 -9.77 18.87 16.59
CA PRO A 217 -9.11 18.42 15.36
C PRO A 217 -9.16 16.90 15.21
N ASN A 218 -9.74 16.43 14.10
CA ASN A 218 -9.99 15.02 13.80
C ASN A 218 -10.76 14.24 14.88
N GLN A 219 -11.50 14.92 15.76
CA GLN A 219 -12.33 14.30 16.79
C GLN A 219 -13.80 14.60 16.52
N CYS A 220 -14.53 13.56 16.14
CA CYS A 220 -15.97 13.63 15.88
C CYS A 220 -16.78 13.11 17.06
N GLU A 221 -17.82 13.85 17.43
CA GLU A 221 -18.87 13.44 18.36
C GLU A 221 -20.13 13.10 17.55
N CYS A 222 -20.62 11.86 17.67
CA CYS A 222 -21.75 11.38 16.89
C CYS A 222 -23.09 11.82 17.45
N ILE A 223 -24.05 12.10 16.56
CA ILE A 223 -25.43 12.40 16.93
C ILE A 223 -26.05 11.13 17.57
N PRO A 224 -26.93 11.25 18.58
CA PRO A 224 -27.60 10.10 19.19
C PRO A 224 -28.24 9.17 18.14
N GLY A 225 -27.95 7.87 18.24
CA GLY A 225 -28.39 6.85 17.28
C GLY A 225 -27.37 6.49 16.20
N PHE A 226 -26.28 7.25 16.08
CA PHE A 226 -25.14 6.95 15.21
C PHE A 226 -23.92 6.55 16.03
N ILE A 227 -23.03 5.76 15.44
CA ILE A 227 -21.83 5.26 16.11
C ILE A 227 -20.57 5.68 15.36
N LYS A 228 -19.49 5.90 16.10
CA LYS A 228 -18.15 6.02 15.54
C LYS A 228 -17.60 4.60 15.36
N ARG A 229 -17.35 4.16 14.13
CA ARG A 229 -16.71 2.85 13.91
C ARG A 229 -15.25 2.87 14.36
N ARG A 230 -14.77 1.72 14.85
CA ARG A 230 -13.35 1.52 15.19
C ARG A 230 -12.48 1.88 13.99
N GLN A 231 -11.38 2.60 14.23
CA GLN A 231 -10.43 3.07 13.21
C GLN A 231 -10.96 4.14 12.23
N ARG A 232 -12.16 4.67 12.45
CA ARG A 232 -12.74 5.74 11.62
C ARG A 232 -13.12 6.94 12.47
N ASN A 233 -12.71 8.12 12.03
CA ASN A 233 -13.17 9.39 12.59
C ASN A 233 -14.44 9.90 11.91
N VAL A 234 -15.36 9.00 11.55
CA VAL A 234 -16.64 9.35 10.91
C VAL A 234 -17.77 8.67 11.67
N CYS A 235 -18.87 9.39 11.84
CA CYS A 235 -20.09 8.90 12.45
C CYS A 235 -21.00 8.31 11.38
N GLU A 236 -21.38 7.04 11.56
CA GLU A 236 -22.23 6.30 10.63
C GLU A 236 -23.30 5.48 11.36
N ALA A 237 -24.26 4.97 10.61
CA ALA A 237 -25.28 4.10 11.18
C ALA A 237 -24.64 2.83 11.74
N GLU A 238 -25.22 2.28 12.81
CA GLU A 238 -24.85 0.95 13.28
C GLU A 238 -25.01 -0.05 12.13
N CYS A 239 -23.99 -0.88 11.91
CA CYS A 239 -23.91 -1.81 10.78
C CYS A 239 -23.52 -3.19 11.25
N TYR A 240 -24.24 -4.21 10.76
CA TYR A 240 -23.86 -5.60 10.93
C TYR A 240 -22.81 -6.08 9.89
N LEU A 241 -22.54 -5.28 8.85
CA LEU A 241 -21.67 -5.64 7.71
C LEU A 241 -20.24 -5.08 7.82
N HIS A 242 -19.24 -5.74 7.25
CA HIS A 242 -17.83 -5.33 7.32
C HIS A 242 -17.43 -4.24 6.30
N CYS A 243 -18.16 -3.13 6.17
CA CYS A 243 -17.95 -2.07 5.14
C CYS A 243 -16.57 -1.31 5.14
N GLU A 244 -15.42 -1.99 5.05
CA GLU A 244 -14.06 -1.41 5.24
C GLU A 244 -13.63 -0.39 4.18
N ASN A 245 -14.16 -0.45 2.95
CA ASN A 245 -13.93 0.55 1.89
C ASN A 245 -15.22 1.26 1.43
N GLY A 246 -16.20 1.33 2.31
CA GLY A 246 -17.46 2.04 2.09
C GLY A 246 -17.90 2.78 3.34
N PHE A 247 -19.09 3.36 3.30
CA PHE A 247 -19.79 3.87 4.47
C PHE A 247 -21.09 3.11 4.66
N CYS A 248 -21.52 3.04 5.90
CA CYS A 248 -22.80 2.46 6.26
C CYS A 248 -23.95 3.40 5.88
N GLU A 249 -24.69 3.04 4.83
CA GLU A 249 -25.94 3.73 4.49
C GLU A 249 -27.07 3.27 5.43
N SER A 250 -27.09 1.98 5.79
CA SER A 250 -28.00 1.40 6.77
C SER A 250 -27.41 0.15 7.42
N ARG A 251 -28.11 -0.43 8.39
CA ARG A 251 -27.71 -1.67 9.11
C ARG A 251 -27.30 -2.83 8.21
N PHE A 252 -27.83 -2.88 6.99
CA PHE A 252 -27.67 -3.99 6.03
C PHE A 252 -27.16 -3.53 4.66
N LYS A 253 -26.65 -2.30 4.52
CA LYS A 253 -26.21 -1.76 3.24
C LYS A 253 -24.93 -0.95 3.37
N CYS A 254 -23.87 -1.40 2.69
CA CYS A 254 -22.66 -0.62 2.47
C CYS A 254 -22.82 0.21 1.19
N ASN A 255 -22.49 1.50 1.27
CA ASN A 255 -22.24 2.31 0.08
C ASN A 255 -20.72 2.38 -0.14
N CYS A 256 -20.24 1.72 -1.20
CA CYS A 256 -18.81 1.58 -1.47
C CYS A 256 -18.22 2.85 -2.07
N ARG A 257 -16.96 3.14 -1.72
CA ARG A 257 -16.22 4.27 -2.32
C ARG A 257 -15.97 4.02 -3.80
N THR A 258 -15.67 5.09 -4.54
CA THR A 258 -15.29 5.01 -5.95
C THR A 258 -14.14 4.02 -6.14
N GLY A 259 -14.29 3.11 -7.11
CA GLY A 259 -13.31 2.05 -7.37
C GLY A 259 -13.47 0.81 -6.49
N TYR A 260 -14.51 0.74 -5.66
CA TYR A 260 -14.85 -0.44 -4.85
C TYR A 260 -16.29 -0.90 -5.12
N GLN A 261 -16.54 -2.20 -4.95
CA GLN A 261 -17.84 -2.83 -5.15
C GLN A 261 -18.18 -3.74 -3.96
N TYR A 262 -19.47 -3.82 -3.64
CA TYR A 262 -19.95 -4.67 -2.56
C TYR A 262 -19.77 -6.15 -2.90
N ASP A 263 -19.15 -6.89 -1.98
CA ASP A 263 -18.96 -8.33 -2.05
C ASP A 263 -19.82 -9.03 -0.99
N VAL A 264 -20.58 -10.03 -1.41
CA VAL A 264 -21.54 -10.75 -0.56
C VAL A 264 -20.84 -11.67 0.42
N ASN A 265 -19.69 -12.25 0.05
CA ASN A 265 -18.97 -13.23 0.86
C ASN A 265 -18.29 -12.58 2.07
N THR A 266 -17.64 -11.44 1.85
CA THR A 266 -16.98 -10.66 2.90
C THR A 266 -17.93 -9.66 3.55
N THR A 267 -19.12 -9.41 2.98
CA THR A 267 -20.03 -8.31 3.38
C THR A 267 -19.34 -6.95 3.43
N SER A 268 -18.33 -6.76 2.56
CA SER A 268 -17.45 -5.59 2.52
C SER A 268 -17.39 -5.01 1.12
N CYS A 269 -16.62 -3.92 0.97
CA CYS A 269 -16.34 -3.29 -0.31
C CYS A 269 -14.94 -3.72 -0.78
N LEU A 270 -14.88 -4.55 -1.82
CA LEU A 270 -13.63 -4.99 -2.45
C LEU A 270 -13.25 -4.08 -3.61
N PRO A 271 -11.94 -3.88 -3.87
CA PRO A 271 -11.47 -3.03 -4.95
C PRO A 271 -11.82 -3.62 -6.32
N VAL A 272 -12.03 -2.73 -7.29
CA VAL A 272 -12.34 -3.08 -8.69
C VAL A 272 -11.13 -2.75 -9.55
N CYS A 273 -10.72 -3.70 -10.39
CA CYS A 273 -9.62 -3.54 -11.34
C CYS A 273 -10.11 -3.77 -12.78
N PRO A 274 -9.54 -3.07 -13.78
CA PRO A 274 -9.83 -3.33 -15.19
C PRO A 274 -9.54 -4.79 -15.56
N ASP A 275 -10.40 -5.37 -16.41
CA ASP A 275 -10.29 -6.73 -16.94
C ASP A 275 -10.02 -7.81 -15.88
N ASP A 276 -10.41 -7.59 -14.62
CA ASP A 276 -10.15 -8.49 -13.49
C ASP A 276 -8.68 -8.90 -13.37
N CYS A 277 -7.75 -7.94 -13.45
CA CYS A 277 -6.31 -8.19 -13.38
C CYS A 277 -5.83 -9.25 -14.39
N GLY A 278 -6.20 -9.06 -15.67
CA GLY A 278 -5.82 -9.97 -16.75
C GLY A 278 -6.67 -11.23 -16.81
N ARG A 279 -8.00 -11.12 -16.71
CA ARG A 279 -9.00 -12.21 -16.72
C ARG A 279 -8.86 -13.16 -15.53
N GLY A 280 -8.62 -12.61 -14.35
CA GLY A 280 -8.42 -13.36 -13.11
C GLY A 280 -7.03 -13.98 -13.03
N ASN A 281 -6.00 -13.35 -13.60
CA ASN A 281 -4.60 -13.80 -13.49
C ASN A 281 -3.84 -13.09 -12.34
N GLY A 282 -4.58 -12.38 -11.51
CA GLY A 282 -4.10 -11.76 -10.29
C GLY A 282 -5.25 -11.36 -9.40
N VAL A 283 -4.91 -10.70 -8.30
CA VAL A 283 -5.85 -10.19 -7.30
C VAL A 283 -5.83 -8.67 -7.35
N CYS A 284 -7.01 -8.05 -7.38
CA CYS A 284 -7.12 -6.61 -7.18
C CYS A 284 -6.90 -6.27 -5.70
N ILE A 285 -5.81 -5.57 -5.37
CA ILE A 285 -5.44 -5.22 -3.97
C ILE A 285 -5.82 -3.78 -3.59
N ALA A 286 -5.99 -2.93 -4.59
CA ALA A 286 -6.56 -1.59 -4.49
C ALA A 286 -7.15 -1.20 -5.85
N PRO A 287 -8.01 -0.16 -5.96
CA PRO A 287 -8.65 0.20 -7.22
C PRO A 287 -7.63 0.40 -8.34
N GLY A 288 -7.70 -0.43 -9.38
CA GLY A 288 -6.76 -0.43 -10.51
C GLY A 288 -5.35 -0.96 -10.23
N ILE A 289 -5.07 -1.49 -9.03
CA ILE A 289 -3.77 -2.05 -8.65
C ILE A 289 -3.89 -3.56 -8.47
N CYS A 290 -3.14 -4.31 -9.28
CA CYS A 290 -3.17 -5.76 -9.32
C CYS A 290 -1.90 -6.36 -8.70
N ARG A 291 -2.07 -7.44 -7.92
CA ARG A 291 -1.00 -8.37 -7.56
C ARG A 291 -1.16 -9.64 -8.40
N CYS A 292 -0.21 -9.89 -9.28
CA CYS A 292 -0.29 -11.04 -10.18
C CYS A 292 -0.04 -12.37 -9.47
N PHE A 293 -0.67 -13.42 -9.97
CA PHE A 293 -0.42 -14.79 -9.51
C PHE A 293 0.96 -15.28 -9.92
N GLU A 294 1.41 -16.38 -9.31
CA GLU A 294 2.67 -17.01 -9.69
C GLU A 294 2.69 -17.36 -11.18
N GLY A 295 3.79 -17.03 -11.86
CA GLY A 295 3.94 -17.23 -13.30
C GLY A 295 3.35 -16.10 -14.16
N TYR A 296 2.79 -15.05 -13.55
CA TYR A 296 2.33 -13.85 -14.24
C TYR A 296 3.14 -12.62 -13.81
N GLU A 297 3.26 -11.64 -14.69
CA GLU A 297 3.91 -10.37 -14.42
C GLU A 297 3.00 -9.19 -14.75
N LEU A 298 3.17 -8.10 -14.02
CA LEU A 298 2.37 -6.90 -14.21
C LEU A 298 2.88 -6.14 -15.43
N ARG A 299 2.02 -5.99 -16.45
CA ARG A 299 2.29 -5.19 -17.65
C ARG A 299 1.21 -4.12 -17.80
N GLY A 300 1.58 -2.87 -17.53
CA GLY A 300 0.59 -1.81 -17.32
C GLY A 300 -0.25 -2.11 -16.08
N ASN A 301 -1.56 -2.30 -16.26
CA ASN A 301 -2.50 -2.65 -15.19
C ASN A 301 -3.08 -4.08 -15.35
N SER A 302 -2.49 -4.91 -16.21
CA SER A 302 -2.95 -6.28 -16.49
C SER A 302 -1.86 -7.28 -16.11
N CYS A 303 -2.27 -8.46 -15.63
CA CYS A 303 -1.36 -9.57 -15.36
C CYS A 303 -1.23 -10.43 -16.61
N GLU A 304 -0.04 -10.38 -17.22
CA GLU A 304 0.31 -11.15 -18.41
C GLU A 304 1.15 -12.38 -18.02
N PRO A 305 1.00 -13.51 -18.72
CA PRO A 305 1.77 -14.71 -18.43
C PRO A 305 3.25 -14.51 -18.75
N LYS A 306 4.11 -15.04 -17.89
CA LYS A 306 5.57 -15.01 -18.03
C LYS A 306 6.08 -16.34 -18.60
N CYS A 307 7.01 -16.27 -19.54
CA CYS A 307 7.81 -17.42 -19.97
C CYS A 307 9.28 -17.19 -19.61
N GLU A 308 9.94 -18.22 -19.09
CA GLU A 308 11.39 -18.17 -18.81
C GLU A 308 12.22 -18.04 -20.09
N SER A 309 11.76 -18.69 -21.16
CA SER A 309 12.35 -18.60 -22.50
C SER A 309 11.50 -17.71 -23.40
N SER A 310 12.16 -16.98 -24.31
CA SER A 310 11.44 -16.19 -25.32
C SER A 310 10.65 -17.11 -26.26
N CYS A 311 9.40 -16.75 -26.56
CA CYS A 311 8.53 -17.49 -27.49
C CYS A 311 8.84 -17.23 -28.98
N GLY A 312 9.92 -16.49 -29.28
CA GLY A 312 10.28 -16.08 -30.63
C GLY A 312 9.45 -14.89 -31.14
N ASP A 313 9.78 -14.40 -32.33
CA ASP A 313 9.23 -13.14 -32.88
C ASP A 313 7.72 -13.20 -33.15
N TYR A 314 7.20 -14.39 -33.46
CA TYR A 314 5.79 -14.64 -33.77
C TYR A 314 5.05 -15.40 -32.66
N GLY A 315 5.67 -15.52 -31.48
CA GLY A 315 5.09 -16.20 -30.33
C GLY A 315 4.82 -15.24 -29.18
N LYS A 316 3.80 -15.54 -28.38
CA LYS A 316 3.55 -14.90 -27.09
C LYS A 316 3.27 -15.95 -26.03
N CYS A 317 3.47 -15.60 -24.76
CA CYS A 317 3.01 -16.43 -23.66
C CYS A 317 1.47 -16.41 -23.61
N LEU A 318 0.86 -17.59 -23.60
CA LEU A 318 -0.59 -17.76 -23.45
C LEU A 318 -0.96 -18.10 -22.00
N SER A 319 -0.09 -18.85 -21.33
CA SER A 319 -0.10 -19.12 -19.90
C SER A 319 1.34 -19.23 -19.40
N PRO A 320 1.59 -19.29 -18.08
CA PRO A 320 2.95 -19.34 -17.55
C PRO A 320 3.78 -20.45 -18.20
N ASN A 321 4.91 -20.09 -18.79
CA ASN A 321 5.81 -20.98 -19.52
C ASN A 321 5.20 -21.72 -20.73
N VAL A 322 4.04 -21.31 -21.24
CA VAL A 322 3.42 -21.89 -22.43
C VAL A 322 3.35 -20.85 -23.55
N CYS A 323 4.15 -21.06 -24.58
CA CYS A 323 4.18 -20.24 -25.78
C CYS A 323 3.09 -20.65 -26.78
N GLY A 324 2.49 -19.65 -27.42
CA GLY A 324 1.66 -19.87 -28.60
C GLY A 324 1.81 -18.81 -29.66
N CYS A 325 1.53 -19.20 -30.90
CA CYS A 325 1.81 -18.45 -32.11
C CYS A 325 0.69 -17.44 -32.40
N VAL A 326 1.07 -16.19 -32.65
CA VAL A 326 0.14 -15.07 -32.88
C VAL A 326 -0.09 -14.95 -34.40
N PRO A 327 -1.33 -14.78 -34.90
CA PRO A 327 -2.55 -14.40 -34.19
C PRO A 327 -3.44 -15.55 -33.70
N ASN A 328 -3.16 -16.79 -34.07
CA ASN A 328 -4.09 -17.91 -33.84
C ASN A 328 -4.07 -18.47 -32.40
N GLU A 329 -3.08 -18.08 -31.61
CA GLU A 329 -2.84 -18.60 -30.25
C GLU A 329 -2.62 -20.12 -30.24
N GLN A 330 -2.08 -20.68 -31.34
CA GLN A 330 -1.76 -22.10 -31.42
C GLN A 330 -0.54 -22.41 -30.53
N HIS A 331 -0.66 -23.36 -29.61
CA HIS A 331 0.44 -23.78 -28.75
C HIS A 331 1.59 -24.38 -29.60
N CYS A 332 2.83 -24.03 -29.25
CA CYS A 332 4.01 -24.46 -30.00
C CYS A 332 5.21 -24.77 -29.10
N LEU A 333 5.12 -25.87 -28.35
CA LEU A 333 6.25 -26.40 -27.59
C LEU A 333 7.21 -27.14 -28.53
N ASN A 334 8.53 -26.92 -28.37
CA ASN A 334 9.61 -27.50 -29.18
C ASN A 334 9.58 -27.16 -30.69
N GLY A 335 8.83 -26.13 -31.09
CA GLY A 335 8.77 -25.62 -32.46
C GLY A 335 9.06 -24.12 -32.55
N SER A 336 8.90 -23.55 -33.73
CA SER A 336 8.98 -22.11 -34.00
C SER A 336 7.68 -21.60 -34.60
N CYS A 337 7.25 -20.40 -34.22
CA CYS A 337 6.05 -19.79 -34.78
C CYS A 337 6.35 -19.11 -36.12
N ASP A 338 5.48 -19.31 -37.12
CA ASP A 338 5.50 -18.59 -38.39
C ASP A 338 4.73 -17.26 -38.31
N ALA A 339 4.85 -16.44 -39.36
CA ALA A 339 4.15 -15.16 -39.45
C ALA A 339 2.61 -15.27 -39.59
N ASN A 340 2.09 -16.47 -39.88
CA ASN A 340 0.66 -16.74 -39.97
C ASN A 340 0.08 -17.23 -38.63
N GLY A 341 0.91 -17.37 -37.59
CA GLY A 341 0.52 -17.88 -36.28
C GLY A 341 0.38 -19.39 -36.22
N HIS A 342 1.13 -20.13 -37.04
CA HIS A 342 1.22 -21.59 -36.99
C HIS A 342 2.53 -22.06 -36.34
N CYS A 343 2.48 -23.24 -35.73
CA CYS A 343 3.66 -23.91 -35.20
C CYS A 343 4.39 -24.68 -36.30
N GLU A 344 5.63 -24.31 -36.59
CA GLU A 344 6.56 -25.04 -37.44
C GLU A 344 7.40 -26.00 -36.60
N CYS A 345 7.36 -27.27 -36.96
CA CYS A 345 8.13 -28.31 -36.26
C CYS A 345 9.46 -28.61 -36.93
N PRO A 346 10.50 -28.96 -36.15
CA PRO A 346 11.77 -29.42 -36.67
C PRO A 346 11.61 -30.63 -37.61
N ALA A 347 12.56 -30.80 -38.52
CA ALA A 347 12.56 -31.93 -39.47
C ALA A 347 12.46 -33.28 -38.73
N GLY A 348 11.52 -34.12 -39.15
CA GLY A 348 11.26 -35.43 -38.53
C GLY A 348 10.21 -35.42 -37.41
N GLN A 349 9.71 -34.23 -37.02
CA GLN A 349 8.62 -34.08 -36.07
C GLN A 349 7.35 -33.56 -36.73
N THR A 350 6.22 -33.82 -36.10
CA THR A 350 4.90 -33.34 -36.50
C THR A 350 4.26 -32.59 -35.34
N HIS A 351 3.55 -31.50 -35.64
CA HIS A 351 2.73 -30.82 -34.65
C HIS A 351 1.62 -31.75 -34.19
N TYR A 352 1.51 -31.93 -32.88
CA TYR A 352 0.53 -32.79 -32.26
C TYR A 352 0.15 -32.24 -30.89
N VAL A 353 -1.05 -31.67 -30.79
CA VAL A 353 -1.61 -31.10 -29.55
C VAL A 353 -0.63 -30.12 -28.89
N GLY A 354 -0.44 -28.96 -29.51
CA GLY A 354 0.30 -27.84 -28.94
C GLY A 354 1.82 -28.00 -28.86
N GLN A 355 2.38 -29.08 -29.40
CA GLN A 355 3.80 -29.40 -29.33
C GLN A 355 4.29 -30.15 -30.56
N CYS A 356 5.59 -30.05 -30.84
CA CYS A 356 6.26 -30.83 -31.86
C CYS A 356 6.76 -32.15 -31.28
N LEU A 357 6.31 -33.27 -31.86
CA LEU A 357 6.67 -34.62 -31.44
C LEU A 357 7.12 -35.46 -32.63
N GLU A 358 8.04 -36.39 -32.37
CA GLU A 358 8.33 -37.46 -33.31
C GLU A 358 7.14 -38.45 -33.39
N PRO A 359 6.85 -39.02 -34.58
CA PRO A 359 5.73 -39.95 -34.77
C PRO A 359 5.69 -41.12 -33.77
N GLN A 360 6.87 -41.63 -33.37
CA GLN A 360 7.01 -42.72 -32.40
C GLN A 360 6.52 -42.36 -30.98
N HIS A 361 6.54 -41.07 -30.61
CA HIS A 361 5.96 -40.60 -29.35
C HIS A 361 4.44 -40.60 -29.40
N ILE A 362 3.85 -40.28 -30.55
CA ILE A 362 2.39 -40.30 -30.75
C ILE A 362 1.88 -41.74 -30.68
N GLU A 363 2.55 -42.68 -31.35
CA GLU A 363 2.20 -44.12 -31.28
C GLU A 363 2.24 -44.66 -29.85
N ARG A 364 3.24 -44.25 -29.06
CA ARG A 364 3.33 -44.62 -27.64
C ARG A 364 2.15 -44.09 -26.82
N LYS A 365 1.67 -42.86 -27.08
CA LYS A 365 0.47 -42.31 -26.40
C LYS A 365 -0.81 -43.10 -26.69
N LEU A 366 -0.83 -43.90 -27.76
CA LEU A 366 -1.97 -44.75 -28.13
C LEU A 366 -1.84 -46.20 -27.61
N SER A 367 -0.76 -46.54 -26.90
CA SER A 367 -0.44 -47.94 -26.57
C SER A 367 -1.21 -48.50 -25.37
N SER A 368 -1.59 -47.68 -24.40
CA SER A 368 -2.36 -48.11 -23.22
C SER A 368 -3.65 -47.31 -23.03
N TRP A 369 -4.61 -47.90 -22.30
CA TRP A 369 -5.88 -47.23 -22.01
C TRP A 369 -5.68 -45.93 -21.22
N GLN A 370 -4.70 -45.91 -20.31
CA GLN A 370 -4.37 -44.77 -19.47
C GLN A 370 -3.78 -43.61 -20.30
N GLN A 371 -2.84 -43.91 -21.21
CA GLN A 371 -2.28 -42.89 -22.10
C GLN A 371 -3.29 -42.37 -23.12
N ARG A 372 -4.25 -43.20 -23.57
CA ARG A 372 -5.37 -42.74 -24.41
C ARG A 372 -6.32 -41.81 -23.66
N ALA A 373 -6.51 -42.03 -22.36
CA ALA A 373 -7.33 -41.14 -21.53
C ALA A 373 -6.64 -39.77 -21.37
N GLU A 374 -5.34 -39.74 -21.09
CA GLU A 374 -4.55 -38.50 -21.07
C GLU A 374 -4.59 -37.79 -22.43
N LEU A 375 -4.47 -38.55 -23.52
CA LEU A 375 -4.54 -38.01 -24.87
C LEU A 375 -5.90 -37.36 -25.19
N ASN A 376 -6.99 -37.96 -24.72
CA ASN A 376 -8.32 -37.38 -24.91
C ASN A 376 -8.47 -36.05 -24.15
N GLU A 377 -7.87 -35.92 -22.97
CA GLU A 377 -7.86 -34.66 -22.23
C GLU A 377 -7.01 -33.59 -22.93
N ASP A 378 -5.81 -33.96 -23.39
CA ASP A 378 -4.93 -33.17 -24.25
C ASP A 378 -5.69 -32.62 -25.49
N MET A 379 -6.43 -33.48 -26.20
CA MET A 379 -7.24 -33.09 -27.35
C MET A 379 -8.42 -32.19 -27.00
N LYS A 380 -9.13 -32.45 -25.88
CA LYS A 380 -10.21 -31.56 -25.42
C LYS A 380 -9.69 -30.17 -25.11
N TYR A 381 -8.53 -30.09 -24.47
CA TYR A 381 -7.88 -28.83 -24.15
C TYR A 381 -7.54 -28.04 -25.42
N GLU A 382 -6.89 -28.67 -26.41
CA GLU A 382 -6.55 -27.98 -27.67
C GLU A 382 -7.79 -27.60 -28.49
N PHE A 383 -8.80 -28.46 -28.54
CA PHE A 383 -10.10 -28.14 -29.16
C PHE A 383 -10.69 -26.88 -28.52
N ASN A 384 -10.69 -26.82 -27.19
CA ASN A 384 -11.21 -25.67 -26.44
C ASN A 384 -10.40 -24.39 -26.71
N ALA A 385 -9.07 -24.50 -26.79
CA ALA A 385 -8.16 -23.38 -27.07
C ALA A 385 -8.34 -22.81 -28.49
N LEU A 386 -8.40 -23.67 -29.51
CA LEU A 386 -8.42 -23.24 -30.91
C LEU A 386 -9.80 -22.77 -31.37
N ILE A 387 -10.83 -23.57 -31.08
CA ILE A 387 -12.18 -23.37 -31.64
C ILE A 387 -13.28 -23.40 -30.60
N GLY A 388 -13.05 -23.87 -29.38
CA GLY A 388 -14.08 -23.90 -28.32
C GLY A 388 -14.70 -22.54 -28.03
N ARG A 389 -13.91 -21.46 -28.13
CA ARG A 389 -14.41 -20.08 -28.03
C ARG A 389 -15.49 -19.70 -29.05
N LEU A 390 -15.55 -20.38 -30.20
CA LEU A 390 -16.57 -20.18 -31.24
C LEU A 390 -17.87 -20.93 -30.95
N PHE A 391 -17.83 -21.88 -30.02
CA PHE A 391 -18.94 -22.78 -29.75
C PHE A 391 -19.74 -22.44 -28.50
N ASN A 392 -19.51 -21.31 -27.81
CA ASN A 392 -20.22 -20.88 -26.58
C ASN A 392 -21.65 -21.46 -26.46
N TRP A 393 -21.80 -22.59 -25.75
CA TRP A 393 -23.10 -23.15 -25.44
C TRP A 393 -23.66 -22.31 -24.28
N SER A 394 -24.57 -21.40 -24.64
CA SER A 394 -25.34 -20.55 -23.72
C SER A 394 -26.18 -21.35 -22.75
#